data_AF-A0A842MSE0-F1
#
_entry.id   AF-A0A842MSE0-F1
#
_cell.length_a   1.000
_cell.length_b   1.000
_cell.length_c   1.000
_cell.angle_alpha   90.00
_cell.angle_beta   90.00
_cell.angle_gamma   90.00
#
_symmetry.space_group_name_H-M   'P 1'
#
loop_
_entity.id
_entity.type
_entity.pdbx_description
1 polymer ?
#
loop_
_entity_poly.entity_id
_entity_poly.type
_entity_poly.pdbx_seq_one_letter_code
_entity_poly.pdbx_strand_id
1 'polypeptide(L)'
;MFSSFSSASGLLSIVLLIVSGLLPPAVGAEDWEHAYVTKVDGVTYVHADVQFYVEPEAVEAGQQVRVNVKVRPPPPASEVFRGIRVRVLYPDGRSEFHGPFNSFPNGSLSYYFTPALNGIYTLQLDFPSQVFANTTLIYVGYRLET
;
A
#
# COMPACT_ATOMS: atom_id res chain seq x y z
N MET A 1 -4.06 13.81 30.87
CA MET A 1 -4.90 12.87 30.11
C MET A 1 -4.88 13.34 28.67
N PHE A 2 -3.88 12.89 27.91
CA PHE A 2 -3.71 13.18 26.48
C PHE A 2 -2.99 11.97 25.90
N SER A 3 -3.72 11.06 25.26
CA SER A 3 -3.12 10.08 24.36
C SER A 3 -3.06 10.75 22.98
N SER A 4 -1.83 10.98 22.52
CA SER A 4 -1.52 11.54 21.22
C SER A 4 -2.12 10.69 20.10
N PHE A 5 -2.90 11.28 19.21
CA PHE A 5 -3.32 10.66 17.96
C PHE A 5 -2.09 10.60 17.04
N SER A 6 -1.49 9.42 16.93
CA SER A 6 -0.53 9.13 15.88
C SER A 6 -1.29 9.05 14.55
N SER A 7 -0.91 9.88 13.59
CA SER A 7 -1.38 9.79 12.20
C SER A 7 -0.93 8.44 11.64
N ALA A 8 -1.84 7.48 11.55
CA ALA A 8 -1.55 6.15 11.04
C ALA A 8 -1.50 6.18 9.50
N SER A 9 -0.32 6.47 8.96
CA SER A 9 0.07 6.05 7.61
C SER A 9 0.36 4.55 7.64
N GLY A 10 -0.55 3.74 7.11
CA GLY A 10 -0.36 2.28 7.03
C GLY A 10 0.78 1.94 6.08
N LEU A 11 1.94 1.57 6.61
CA LEU A 11 3.08 1.06 5.85
C LEU A 11 2.87 -0.44 5.59
N LEU A 12 2.37 -0.80 4.41
CA LEU A 12 2.29 -2.19 3.97
C LEU A 12 3.56 -2.55 3.19
N SER A 13 4.35 -3.50 3.69
CA SER A 13 5.64 -3.89 3.09
C SER A 13 5.55 -5.26 2.41
N ILE A 14 6.09 -5.36 1.20
CA ILE A 14 6.22 -6.63 0.45
C ILE A 14 7.67 -6.78 0.03
N VAL A 15 8.15 -8.02 0.14
CA VAL A 15 9.49 -8.42 -0.28
C VAL A 15 9.39 -8.94 -1.70
N LEU A 16 10.03 -8.25 -2.65
CA LEU A 16 10.19 -8.73 -4.01
C LEU A 16 11.57 -9.37 -4.14
N LEU A 17 11.59 -10.65 -4.50
CA LEU A 17 12.82 -11.44 -4.64
C LEU A 17 13.28 -11.40 -6.11
N ILE A 18 14.40 -10.74 -6.39
CA ILE A 18 15.05 -10.79 -7.71
C ILE A 18 16.14 -11.84 -7.64
N VAL A 19 15.84 -13.01 -8.20
CA VAL A 19 16.67 -14.21 -8.13
C VAL A 19 17.79 -14.10 -9.16
N SER A 20 19.04 -14.37 -8.76
CA SER A 20 20.11 -14.71 -9.69
C SER A 20 20.49 -16.15 -9.40
N GLY A 21 19.72 -17.09 -9.97
CA GLY A 21 19.83 -18.52 -9.68
C GLY A 21 19.31 -18.99 -8.30
N LEU A 22 18.56 -20.09 -8.34
CA LEU A 22 18.07 -20.97 -7.25
C LEU A 22 17.35 -20.34 -6.04
N LEU A 23 16.05 -20.65 -5.95
CA LEU A 23 15.06 -20.25 -4.94
C LEU A 23 15.39 -20.69 -3.50
N PRO A 24 15.24 -19.81 -2.51
CA PRO A 24 14.67 -20.15 -1.21
C PRO A 24 13.15 -19.92 -1.18
N PRO A 25 12.41 -20.60 -0.28
CA PRO A 25 10.95 -20.58 -0.25
C PRO A 25 10.38 -19.20 0.07
N ALA A 26 9.27 -18.88 -0.56
CA ALA A 26 8.44 -17.71 -0.25
C ALA A 26 8.06 -17.71 1.23
N VAL A 27 8.35 -16.62 1.93
CA VAL A 27 7.78 -16.33 3.25
C VAL A 27 6.36 -15.83 3.01
N GLY A 28 5.38 -16.67 3.35
CA GLY A 28 3.97 -16.30 3.31
C GLY A 28 3.67 -15.18 4.30
N ALA A 29 2.86 -14.21 3.88
CA ALA A 29 2.24 -13.25 4.80
C ALA A 29 0.96 -13.88 5.35
N GLU A 30 0.97 -14.22 6.64
CA GLU A 30 -0.19 -14.70 7.39
C GLU A 30 -0.95 -13.57 8.09
N ASP A 31 -2.26 -13.81 8.12
CA ASP A 31 -3.35 -13.27 8.94
C ASP A 31 -4.00 -11.91 8.60
N TRP A 32 -5.31 -11.99 8.33
CA TRP A 32 -6.13 -10.98 7.67
C TRP A 32 -7.21 -10.48 8.63
N GLU A 33 -7.41 -9.17 8.76
CA GLU A 33 -8.64 -8.67 9.37
C GLU A 33 -9.18 -7.37 8.75
N HIS A 34 -10.51 -7.29 8.76
CA HIS A 34 -11.41 -6.56 7.88
C HIS A 34 -11.38 -5.03 8.00
N ALA A 35 -11.76 -4.35 6.91
CA ALA A 35 -12.14 -2.94 6.97
C ALA A 35 -13.31 -2.74 7.96
N TYR A 36 -13.22 -1.72 8.80
CA TYR A 36 -14.28 -1.39 9.76
C TYR A 36 -14.51 0.12 9.85
N VAL A 37 -15.65 0.49 10.44
CA VAL A 37 -16.10 1.89 10.50
C VAL A 37 -16.23 2.32 11.95
N THR A 38 -15.68 3.48 12.27
CA THR A 38 -15.87 4.15 13.57
C THR A 38 -16.51 5.51 13.37
N LYS A 39 -17.38 5.93 14.28
CA LYS A 39 -18.02 7.25 14.25
C LYS A 39 -17.65 8.02 15.50
N VAL A 40 -17.13 9.23 15.32
CA VAL A 40 -16.73 10.13 16.42
C VAL A 40 -17.26 11.52 16.07
N ASP A 41 -18.08 12.09 16.94
CA ASP A 41 -18.61 13.46 16.82
C ASP A 41 -19.25 13.78 15.45
N GLY A 42 -19.95 12.81 14.86
CA GLY A 42 -20.59 12.96 13.54
C GLY A 42 -19.65 12.74 12.33
N VAL A 43 -18.36 12.52 12.57
CA VAL A 43 -17.39 12.11 11.55
C VAL A 43 -17.33 10.59 11.46
N THR A 44 -17.35 10.07 10.24
CA THR A 44 -17.22 8.64 9.94
C THR A 44 -15.80 8.34 9.49
N TYR A 45 -15.09 7.53 10.27
CA TYR A 45 -13.78 7.00 9.94
C TYR A 45 -13.93 5.60 9.34
N VAL A 46 -13.45 5.44 8.12
CA VAL A 46 -13.35 4.16 7.42
C VAL A 46 -11.91 3.69 7.54
N HIS A 47 -11.71 2.64 8.32
CA HIS A 47 -10.44 1.91 8.40
C HIS A 47 -10.37 1.02 7.18
N ALA A 48 -9.63 1.48 6.18
CA ALA A 48 -9.61 0.85 4.86
C ALA A 48 -8.67 -0.36 4.87
N ASP A 49 -9.15 -1.46 4.31
CA ASP A 49 -8.34 -2.61 3.94
C ASP A 49 -7.56 -2.27 2.67
N VAL A 50 -6.26 -2.54 2.67
CA VAL A 50 -5.37 -2.22 1.55
C VAL A 50 -4.63 -3.47 1.13
N GLN A 51 -5.01 -4.02 -0.01
CA GLN A 51 -4.29 -5.11 -0.65
C GLN A 51 -3.17 -4.51 -1.49
N PHE A 52 -1.97 -5.03 -1.32
CA PHE A 52 -0.78 -4.68 -2.09
C PHE A 52 -0.13 -5.98 -2.53
N TYR A 53 0.30 -6.07 -3.78
CA TYR A 53 0.99 -7.25 -4.30
C TYR A 53 1.70 -6.94 -5.61
N VAL A 54 2.67 -7.77 -5.97
CA VAL A 54 3.48 -7.62 -7.18
C VAL A 54 3.35 -8.87 -8.03
N GLU A 55 3.21 -8.68 -9.34
CA GLU A 55 3.10 -9.78 -10.30
C GLU A 55 4.04 -9.57 -11.50
N PRO A 56 4.86 -10.56 -11.87
CA PRO A 56 5.16 -11.77 -11.09
C PRO A 56 6.01 -11.45 -9.84
N GLU A 57 5.92 -12.32 -8.83
CA GLU A 57 6.58 -12.13 -7.51
C GLU A 57 8.11 -12.36 -7.55
N ALA A 58 8.59 -13.04 -8.59
CA ALA A 58 10.02 -13.19 -8.85
C ALA A 58 10.31 -12.89 -10.33
N VAL A 59 11.34 -12.09 -10.56
CA VAL A 59 11.81 -11.73 -11.91
C VAL A 59 13.32 -11.64 -11.96
N GLU A 60 13.85 -11.62 -13.18
CA GLU A 60 15.24 -11.25 -13.46
C GLU A 60 15.40 -9.72 -13.47
N ALA A 61 16.62 -9.23 -13.22
CA ALA A 61 16.91 -7.82 -13.41
C ALA A 61 16.61 -7.39 -14.86
N GLY A 62 15.96 -6.24 -15.01
CA GLY A 62 15.50 -5.69 -16.28
C GLY A 62 14.13 -6.19 -16.74
N GLN A 63 13.53 -7.19 -16.08
CA GLN A 63 12.18 -7.65 -16.39
C GLN A 63 11.14 -6.82 -15.62
N GLN A 64 10.16 -6.29 -16.34
CA GLN A 64 9.10 -5.46 -15.76
C GLN A 64 8.13 -6.30 -14.90
N VAL A 65 7.77 -5.78 -13.74
CA VAL A 65 6.71 -6.27 -12.86
C VAL A 65 5.55 -5.27 -12.81
N ARG A 66 4.36 -5.76 -12.50
CA ARG A 66 3.19 -4.94 -12.19
C ARG A 66 2.98 -4.92 -10.69
N VAL A 67 2.99 -3.73 -10.11
CA VAL A 67 2.65 -3.49 -8.72
C VAL A 67 1.18 -3.10 -8.66
N ASN A 68 0.39 -3.82 -7.86
CA ASN A 68 -1.05 -3.64 -7.74
C ASN A 68 -1.42 -3.23 -6.32
N VAL A 69 -2.35 -2.28 -6.21
CA VAL A 69 -2.94 -1.81 -4.96
C VAL A 69 -4.46 -1.87 -5.10
N LYS A 70 -5.16 -2.38 -4.09
CA LYS A 70 -6.62 -2.35 -4.00
C LYS A 70 -7.03 -1.92 -2.60
N VAL A 71 -7.67 -0.77 -2.51
CA VAL A 71 -8.24 -0.26 -1.27
C VAL A 71 -9.72 -0.61 -1.20
N ARG A 72 -10.18 -1.08 -0.04
CA ARG A 72 -11.58 -1.45 0.24
C ARG A 72 -12.05 -0.86 1.58
N PRO A 73 -13.27 -0.30 1.66
CA PRO A 73 -14.22 -0.10 0.56
C PRO A 73 -13.72 0.94 -0.48
N PRO A 74 -14.30 0.96 -1.70
CA PRO A 74 -13.94 1.98 -2.69
C PRO A 74 -14.29 3.39 -2.18
N PRO A 75 -13.68 4.44 -2.74
CA PRO A 75 -14.04 5.80 -2.39
C PRO A 75 -15.52 6.07 -2.76
N PRO A 76 -16.12 7.16 -2.24
CA PRO A 76 -17.45 7.59 -2.66
C PRO A 76 -17.60 7.68 -4.19
N ALA A 77 -18.83 7.57 -4.68
CA ALA A 77 -19.09 7.66 -6.11
C ALA A 77 -18.48 8.94 -6.71
N SER A 78 -17.84 8.79 -7.88
CA SER A 78 -17.13 9.85 -8.60
C SER A 78 -15.86 10.41 -7.91
N GLU A 79 -15.44 9.84 -6.77
CA GLU A 79 -14.17 10.16 -6.12
C GLU A 79 -13.08 9.13 -6.44
N VAL A 80 -11.83 9.49 -6.15
CA VAL A 80 -10.67 8.60 -6.23
C VAL A 80 -9.78 8.82 -5.00
N PHE A 81 -9.03 7.80 -4.60
CA PHE A 81 -7.96 7.97 -3.63
C PHE A 81 -6.76 8.66 -4.29
N ARG A 82 -6.12 9.59 -3.58
CA ARG A 82 -5.06 10.45 -4.12
C ARG A 82 -3.81 10.41 -3.27
N GLY A 83 -2.67 10.69 -3.88
CA GLY A 83 -1.42 10.84 -3.13
C GLY A 83 -0.81 9.51 -2.68
N ILE A 84 -1.26 8.37 -3.23
CA ILE A 84 -0.71 7.06 -2.90
C ILE A 84 0.72 7.00 -3.40
N ARG A 85 1.67 6.63 -2.54
CA ARG A 85 3.09 6.48 -2.92
C ARG A 85 3.55 5.07 -2.62
N VAL A 86 4.54 4.60 -3.36
CA VAL A 86 5.26 3.37 -3.03
C VAL A 86 6.73 3.70 -2.83
N ARG A 87 7.24 3.46 -1.63
CA ARG A 87 8.66 3.51 -1.35
C ARG A 87 9.30 2.20 -1.80
N VAL A 88 10.34 2.28 -2.60
CA VAL A 88 11.15 1.13 -3.00
C VAL A 88 12.49 1.24 -2.30
N LEU A 89 12.82 0.27 -1.46
CA LEU A 89 14.17 0.04 -0.94
C LEU A 89 14.89 -0.93 -1.87
N TYR A 90 15.99 -0.48 -2.44
CA TYR A 90 16.81 -1.23 -3.38
C TYR A 90 17.79 -2.15 -2.63
N PRO A 91 18.31 -3.20 -3.28
CA PRO A 91 19.29 -4.12 -2.68
C PRO A 91 20.59 -3.44 -2.21
N ASP A 92 20.95 -2.30 -2.81
CA ASP A 92 22.14 -1.50 -2.47
C ASP A 92 21.92 -0.54 -1.29
N GLY A 93 20.73 -0.56 -0.68
CA GLY A 93 20.36 0.31 0.43
C GLY A 93 19.82 1.69 0.03
N ARG A 94 19.81 2.03 -1.26
CA ARG A 94 19.14 3.24 -1.75
C ARG A 94 17.63 3.11 -1.58
N SER A 95 16.92 4.22 -1.39
CA SER A 95 15.47 4.23 -1.44
C SER A 95 14.92 5.33 -2.33
N GLU A 96 13.80 5.06 -3.01
CA GLU A 96 13.11 5.97 -3.92
C GLU A 96 11.60 5.92 -3.68
N PHE A 97 10.89 7.01 -3.93
CA PHE A 97 9.43 7.04 -3.93
C PHE A 97 8.89 7.06 -5.35
N HIS A 98 7.98 6.14 -5.64
CA HIS A 98 7.18 6.13 -6.85
C HIS A 98 5.80 6.76 -6.56
N GLY A 99 5.32 7.58 -7.48
CA GLY A 99 4.08 8.36 -7.33
C GLY A 99 4.36 9.85 -7.09
N PRO A 100 3.37 10.64 -6.62
CA PRO A 100 2.05 10.19 -6.15
C PRO A 100 1.15 9.65 -7.26
N PHE A 101 0.35 8.64 -6.93
CA PHE A 101 -0.64 8.03 -7.80
C PHE A 101 -2.07 8.32 -7.33
N ASN A 102 -3.00 8.29 -8.28
CA ASN A 102 -4.44 8.29 -8.03
C ASN A 102 -4.99 6.91 -8.33
N SER A 103 -5.94 6.43 -7.51
CA SER A 103 -6.68 5.21 -7.81
C SER A 103 -7.70 5.44 -8.94
N PHE A 104 -8.21 4.35 -9.48
CA PHE A 104 -9.49 4.34 -10.18
C PHE A 104 -10.65 4.51 -9.18
N PRO A 105 -11.86 4.89 -9.64
CA PRO A 105 -13.03 5.06 -8.76
C PRO A 105 -13.46 3.81 -8.01
N ASN A 106 -13.04 2.62 -8.46
CA ASN A 106 -13.26 1.37 -7.75
C ASN A 106 -12.21 1.12 -6.63
N GLY A 107 -11.30 2.06 -6.36
CA GLY A 107 -10.24 1.92 -5.35
C GLY A 107 -9.02 1.08 -5.78
N SER A 108 -8.90 0.66 -7.05
CA SER A 108 -7.70 -0.02 -7.53
C SER A 108 -6.67 0.95 -8.12
N LEU A 109 -5.40 0.61 -8.03
CA LEU A 109 -4.28 1.28 -8.69
C LEU A 109 -3.31 0.19 -9.17
N SER A 110 -2.70 0.39 -10.32
CA SER A 110 -1.55 -0.41 -10.73
C SER A 110 -0.52 0.47 -11.41
N TYR A 111 0.75 0.13 -11.25
CA TYR A 111 1.85 0.74 -11.98
C TYR A 111 2.92 -0.30 -12.30
N TYR A 112 3.73 -0.01 -13.31
CA TYR A 112 4.82 -0.88 -13.72
C TYR A 112 6.14 -0.43 -13.09
N PHE A 113 6.92 -1.39 -12.62
CA PHE A 113 8.25 -1.19 -12.06
C PHE A 113 9.22 -2.15 -12.72
N THR A 114 10.44 -1.68 -13.01
CA THR A 114 11.48 -2.53 -13.59
C THR A 114 12.69 -2.53 -12.65
N PRO A 115 12.92 -3.61 -11.87
CA PRO A 115 14.11 -3.74 -11.03
C PRO A 115 15.37 -3.77 -11.90
N ALA A 116 16.41 -3.03 -11.51
CA ALA A 116 17.66 -2.89 -12.28
C ALA A 116 18.83 -3.69 -11.70
N LEU A 117 18.78 -3.97 -10.40
CA LEU A 117 19.77 -4.74 -9.64
C LEU A 117 19.21 -6.11 -9.26
N ASN A 118 20.08 -7.11 -9.20
CA ASN A 118 19.76 -8.39 -8.56
C ASN A 118 19.73 -8.22 -7.03
N GLY A 119 18.86 -8.97 -6.35
CA GLY A 119 18.73 -8.95 -4.90
C GLY A 119 17.32 -8.67 -4.41
N ILE A 120 17.19 -8.36 -3.12
CA ILE A 120 15.90 -8.17 -2.46
C ILE A 120 15.49 -6.71 -2.52
N TYR A 121 14.29 -6.45 -3.05
CA TYR A 121 13.64 -5.15 -2.97
C TYR A 121 12.57 -5.20 -1.90
N THR A 122 12.47 -4.14 -1.10
CA THR A 122 11.33 -3.96 -0.19
C THR A 122 10.47 -2.84 -0.72
N LEU A 123 9.24 -3.15 -1.08
CA LEU A 123 8.26 -2.16 -1.50
C LEU A 123 7.35 -1.85 -0.32
N GLN A 124 7.18 -0.58 0.00
CA GLN A 124 6.31 -0.11 1.08
C GLN A 124 5.26 0.84 0.52
N LEU A 125 4.00 0.50 0.69
CA LEU A 125 2.89 1.38 0.32
C LEU A 125 2.71 2.46 1.39
N ASP A 126 2.57 3.70 0.94
CA ASP A 126 2.16 4.84 1.74
C ASP A 126 0.79 5.31 1.24
N PHE A 127 -0.24 5.01 2.04
CA PHE A 127 -1.62 5.45 1.82
C PHE A 127 -1.93 6.61 2.77
N PRO A 128 -1.95 7.86 2.29
CA PRO A 128 -2.31 8.99 3.14
C PRO A 128 -3.81 8.97 3.47
N SER A 129 -4.17 9.52 4.64
CA SER A 129 -5.59 9.68 5.00
C SER A 129 -6.33 10.50 3.94
N GLN A 130 -7.53 10.06 3.58
CA GLN A 130 -8.35 10.71 2.56
C GLN A 130 -9.59 11.31 3.20
N VAL A 131 -9.95 12.51 2.79
CA VAL A 131 -11.08 13.24 3.37
C VAL A 131 -12.10 13.51 2.27
N PHE A 132 -13.33 13.08 2.48
CA PHE A 132 -14.45 13.21 1.55
C PHE A 132 -15.68 13.79 2.25
N ALA A 133 -16.73 14.04 1.46
CA ALA A 133 -18.04 14.49 1.93
C ALA A 133 -17.95 15.67 2.92
N ASN A 134 -17.27 16.75 2.52
CA ASN A 134 -17.05 17.94 3.35
C ASN A 134 -16.53 17.63 4.75
N THR A 135 -15.48 16.79 4.84
CA THR A 135 -14.80 16.41 6.10
C THR A 135 -15.57 15.49 7.05
N THR A 136 -16.71 14.94 6.61
CA THR A 136 -17.51 14.01 7.41
C THR A 136 -17.17 12.54 7.18
N LEU A 137 -16.41 12.23 6.12
CA LEU A 137 -15.97 10.87 5.79
C LEU A 137 -14.45 10.84 5.62
N ILE A 138 -13.77 10.13 6.50
CA ILE A 138 -12.30 10.05 6.53
C ILE A 138 -11.88 8.60 6.33
N TYR A 139 -11.11 8.32 5.28
CA TYR A 139 -10.46 7.03 5.10
C TYR A 139 -9.07 7.10 5.72
N VAL A 140 -8.74 6.12 6.54
CA VAL A 140 -7.40 5.93 7.10
C VAL A 140 -6.91 4.54 6.73
N GLY A 141 -5.63 4.44 6.38
CA GLY A 141 -4.99 3.14 6.15
C GLY A 141 -4.87 2.42 7.49
N TYR A 142 -5.43 1.23 7.60
CA TYR A 142 -5.40 0.49 8.85
C TYR A 142 -4.21 -0.47 8.91
N ARG A 143 -3.55 -0.52 10.07
CA ARG A 143 -2.55 -1.51 10.47
C ARG A 143 -2.92 -1.98 11.87
N LEU A 144 -3.13 -3.28 12.06
CA LEU A 144 -3.11 -3.85 13.41
C LEU A 144 -1.66 -3.81 13.88
N GLU A 145 -1.37 -3.02 14.92
CA GLU A 145 -0.15 -3.24 15.70
C GLU A 145 -0.44 -4.40 16.65
N THR A 146 0.11 -5.57 16.34
CA THR A 146 0.19 -6.72 17.25
C THR A 146 1.34 -6.56 18.23
#